data_AF-A0A1V4DQM0-F1
#
_entry.id   AF-A0A1V4DQM0-F1
#
_cell.length_a   1.000
_cell.length_b   1.000
_cell.length_c   1.000
_cell.angle_alpha   90.00
_cell.angle_beta   90.00
_cell.angle_gamma   90.00
#
_symmetry.space_group_name_H-M   'P 1'
#
loop_
_entity.id
_entity.type
_entity.pdbx_description
1 polymer ?
#
loop_
_entity_poly.entity_id
_entity_poly.type
_entity_poly.pdbx_seq_one_letter_code
_entity_poly.pdbx_strand_id
1 'polypeptide(L)' 'MANNDVRFSDFTTGEKIRVVTLVARMAKRSMADDGSGRVLKDLQDKVARIEKRAQRRKDASK' A
#
# COMPACT_ATOMS: atom_id res chain seq x y z
N MET A 1 -12.40 10.12 3.67
CA MET A 1 -11.71 10.82 2.56
C MET A 1 -10.40 10.09 2.31
N ALA A 2 -10.34 9.24 1.28
CA ALA A 2 -9.06 8.71 0.81
C ALA A 2 -8.34 9.89 0.12
N ASN A 3 -7.23 10.35 0.72
CA ASN A 3 -6.44 11.44 0.17
C ASN A 3 -5.89 10.98 -1.18
N ASN A 4 -6.51 11.49 -2.24
CA ASN A 4 -6.23 11.21 -3.65
C ASN A 4 -4.88 11.82 -4.11
N ASP A 5 -3.95 12.06 -3.18
CA ASP A 5 -2.84 12.98 -3.36
C ASP A 5 -1.46 12.30 -3.38
N VAL A 6 -1.36 11.02 -2.95
CA VAL A 6 -0.14 10.22 -3.15
C VAL A 6 -0.24 9.46 -4.47
N ARG A 7 0.52 9.87 -5.47
CA ARG A 7 0.63 9.15 -6.73
C ARG A 7 1.72 8.09 -6.66
N PHE A 8 1.63 7.06 -7.52
CA PHE A 8 2.68 6.05 -7.63
C PHE A 8 4.06 6.67 -7.92
N SER A 9 4.11 7.84 -8.57
CA SER A 9 5.33 8.64 -8.79
C SER A 9 6.02 9.12 -7.50
N ASP A 10 5.27 9.34 -6.43
CA ASP A 10 5.76 9.95 -5.17
C ASP A 10 6.42 8.91 -4.25
N PHE A 11 6.31 7.63 -4.62
CA PHE A 11 6.99 6.53 -3.95
C PHE A 11 8.42 6.40 -4.48
N THR A 12 9.32 6.12 -3.55
CA THR A 12 10.68 5.69 -3.90
C THR A 12 10.64 4.31 -4.57
N THR A 13 11.69 3.97 -5.33
CA THR A 13 11.80 2.65 -5.99
C THR A 13 11.59 1.48 -5.02
N GLY A 14 12.15 1.56 -3.81
CA GLY A 14 11.96 0.53 -2.79
C GLY A 14 10.52 0.42 -2.27
N GLU A 15 9.78 1.53 -2.20
CA GLU A 15 8.38 1.53 -1.78
C GLU A 15 7.45 1.02 -2.88
N LYS A 16 7.73 1.38 -4.14
CA LYS A 16 7.03 0.83 -5.31
C LYS A 16 7.09 -0.70 -5.30
N ILE A 17 8.29 -1.27 -5.12
CA ILE A 17 8.47 -2.72 -5.04
C ILE A 17 7.67 -3.34 -3.88
N ARG A 18 7.68 -2.70 -2.70
CA ARG A 18 6.92 -3.17 -1.54
C ARG A 18 5.42 -3.14 -1.77
N VAL A 19 4.88 -2.06 -2.31
CA VAL A 19 3.46 -1.93 -2.64
C VAL A 19 3.05 -2.99 -3.66
N VAL A 20 3.80 -3.12 -4.77
CA VAL A 20 3.53 -4.15 -5.79
C VAL A 20 3.57 -5.55 -5.20
N THR A 21 4.55 -5.86 -4.34
CA THR A 21 4.64 -7.17 -3.68
C THR A 21 3.46 -7.44 -2.74
N LEU A 22 3.03 -6.43 -1.98
CA LEU A 22 1.88 -6.54 -1.08
C LEU A 22 0.57 -6.72 -1.85
N VAL A 23 0.37 -5.96 -2.93
CA VAL A 23 -0.79 -6.09 -3.82
C VAL A 23 -0.80 -7.45 -4.51
N ALA A 24 0.34 -7.93 -5.00
CA ALA A 24 0.43 -9.28 -5.57
C ALA A 24 0.11 -10.37 -4.55
N ARG A 25 0.53 -10.21 -3.28
CA ARG A 25 0.14 -11.13 -2.20
C ARG A 25 -1.34 -11.04 -1.85
N MET A 26 -1.94 -9.85 -1.88
CA MET A 26 -3.39 -9.67 -1.70
C MET A 26 -4.16 -10.34 -2.84
N ALA A 27 -3.75 -10.14 -4.10
CA ALA A 27 -4.36 -10.77 -5.25
C ALA A 27 -4.27 -12.30 -5.16
N LYS A 28 -3.09 -12.86 -4.89
CA LYS A 28 -2.92 -14.31 -4.67
C LYS A 28 -3.83 -14.86 -3.57
N ARG A 29 -3.98 -14.12 -2.46
CA ARG A 29 -4.82 -14.51 -1.32
C ARG A 29 -6.31 -14.20 -1.47
N SER A 30 -6.67 -13.34 -2.42
CA SER A 30 -8.06 -13.09 -2.78
C SER A 30 -8.56 -14.13 -3.79
N MET A 31 -7.66 -14.72 -4.58
CA MET A 31 -7.96 -15.80 -5.52
C MET A 31 -7.96 -17.18 -4.86
N ALA A 32 -7.11 -17.38 -3.85
CA ALA A 32 -7.30 -18.47 -2.91
C ALA A 32 -8.48 -18.07 -2.02
N ASP A 33 -9.58 -18.81 -2.03
CA ASP A 33 -10.83 -18.57 -1.29
C ASP A 33 -10.67 -18.67 0.25
N ASP A 34 -9.54 -18.22 0.78
CA ASP A 34 -9.24 -18.17 2.20
C ASP A 34 -9.97 -16.97 2.80
N GLY A 35 -11.19 -17.20 3.28
CA GLY A 35 -12.07 -16.26 4.00
C GLY A 35 -11.50 -15.61 5.27
N SER A 36 -10.18 -15.55 5.43
CA SER A 36 -9.49 -14.84 6.48
C SER A 36 -9.31 -13.36 6.12
N GLY A 37 -10.41 -12.60 6.12
CA GLY A 37 -10.42 -11.15 5.88
C GLY A 37 -9.46 -10.35 6.78
N ARG A 38 -9.02 -10.93 7.92
CA ARG A 38 -7.95 -10.38 8.78
C ARG A 38 -6.62 -10.23 8.05
N VAL A 39 -6.27 -11.18 7.21
CA VAL A 39 -4.98 -11.20 6.50
C VAL A 39 -4.97 -10.16 5.38
N LEU A 40 -6.10 -9.98 4.69
CA LEU A 40 -6.28 -8.93 3.70
C LEU A 40 -6.16 -7.55 4.36
N LYS A 41 -6.77 -7.37 5.53
CA LYS A 41 -6.71 -6.12 6.31
C LYS A 41 -5.28 -5.77 6.75
N ASP A 42 -4.50 -6.73 7.25
CA ASP A 42 -3.09 -6.47 7.62
C ASP A 42 -2.24 -6.07 6.40
N LEU A 43 -2.49 -6.66 5.23
CA LEU A 43 -1.81 -6.27 3.99
C LEU A 43 -2.21 -4.88 3.51
N GLN A 44 -3.49 -4.52 3.62
CA GLN A 44 -3.98 -3.16 3.34
C GLN A 44 -3.38 -2.14 4.32
N ASP A 45 -3.33 -2.44 5.62
CA ASP A 45 -2.71 -1.58 6.63
C ASP A 45 -1.22 -1.36 6.35
N LYS A 46 -0.52 -2.37 5.81
CA LYS A 46 0.87 -2.22 5.35
C LYS A 46 1.00 -1.27 4.18
N VAL A 47 0.10 -1.34 3.18
CA VAL A 47 0.09 -0.40 2.05
C VAL A 47 -0.21 1.02 2.54
N ALA A 48 -1.23 1.20 3.39
CA ALA A 48 -1.59 2.48 3.97
C ALA A 48 -0.46 3.13 4.77
N ARG A 49 0.38 2.34 5.46
CA ARG A 49 1.59 2.85 6.12
C ARG A 49 2.62 3.39 5.14
N ILE A 50 2.79 2.74 3.98
CA ILE A 50 3.72 3.21 2.95
C ILE A 50 3.19 4.49 2.31
N GLU A 51 1.90 4.54 1.97
CA GLU A 51 1.23 5.74 1.48
C GLU A 51 1.37 6.91 2.45
N LYS A 52 1.10 6.68 3.75
CA LYS A 52 1.26 7.72 4.79
C LYS A 52 2.69 8.22 4.90
N ARG A 53 3.70 7.35 4.69
CA ARG A 53 5.11 7.75 4.67
C ARG A 53 5.43 8.60 3.45
N ALA A 54 4.91 8.22 2.27
CA ALA A 54 5.06 9.00 1.05
C ALA A 54 4.39 10.38 1.18
N GLN A 55 3.17 10.44 1.71
CA GLN A 55 2.47 11.70 1.99
C GLN A 55 3.29 12.60 2.91
N ARG A 56 3.81 12.07 4.04
CA ARG A 56 4.65 12.86 4.95
C ARG A 56 5.89 13.45 4.29
N ARG A 57 6.52 12.73 3.34
CA ARG A 57 7.65 13.29 2.58
C ARG A 57 7.22 14.37 1.61
N LYS A 58 6.08 14.19 0.93
CA LYS A 58 5.51 15.19 0.04
C LYS A 58 5.17 16.47 0.81
N ASP A 59 4.53 16.32 1.98
CA ASP A 59 4.18 17.42 2.88
C ASP A 59 5.43 18.12 3.44
N ALA A 60 6.51 17.37 3.73
CA ALA A 60 7.78 17.96 4.19
C ALA A 60 8.62 18.60 3.08
N SER A 61 8.35 18.28 1.81
CA SER A 61 9.01 18.87 0.64
C SER A 61 8.26 20.08 0.10
N LYS A 62 7.11 20.43 0.68
CA LYS A 62 6.29 21.59 0.34
C LYS A 62 6.56 22.72 1.31
#